data_AF-A0A2N7DIK0-F1
#
_entry.id   AF-A0A2N7DIK0-F1
#
_cell.length_a   1.000
_cell.length_b   1.000
_cell.length_c   1.000
_cell.angle_alpha   90.00
_cell.angle_beta   90.00
_cell.angle_gamma   90.00
#
_symmetry.space_group_name_H-M   'P 1'
#
loop_
_entity.id
_entity.type
_entity.pdbx_description
1 polymer ?
#
loop_
_entity_poly.entity_id
_entity_poly.type
_entity_poly.pdbx_seq_one_letter_code
_entity_poly.pdbx_strand_id
1 'polypeptide(L)' 'MVRFIQILQLIILVVVGAFVGYDLVLYGVSIFDNKYITISLSLMVLLVISLFVIVKLIEDD' A
#
# COMPACT_ATOMS: atom_id res chain seq x y z
N MET A 1 -6.97 9.79 19.45
CA MET A 1 -7.59 8.81 18.52
C MET A 1 -6.78 8.64 17.25
N VAL A 2 -6.12 9.69 16.75
CA VAL A 2 -5.47 9.65 15.44
C VAL A 2 -4.13 8.91 15.39
N ARG A 3 -3.37 8.90 16.50
CA ARG A 3 -2.16 8.06 16.68
C ARG A 3 -2.39 6.56 16.45
N PHE A 4 -3.56 6.03 16.83
CA PHE A 4 -3.87 4.60 16.61
C PHE A 4 -4.05 4.31 15.12
N ILE A 5 -4.71 5.21 14.40
CA ILE A 5 -4.96 5.09 12.97
C ILE A 5 -3.65 5.18 12.20
N GLN A 6 -2.75 6.11 12.54
CA GLN A 6 -1.43 6.21 11.93
C GLN A 6 -0.58 4.96 12.13
N ILE A 7 -0.55 4.41 13.35
CA ILE A 7 0.20 3.19 13.66
C ILE A 7 -0.38 2.01 12.87
N LEU A 8 -1.70 1.89 12.81
CA LEU A 8 -2.37 0.87 12.03
C LEU A 8 -2.06 1.01 10.53
N GLN A 9 -2.03 2.24 10.01
CA GLN A 9 -1.68 2.53 8.62
C GLN A 9 -0.24 2.19 8.30
N LEU A 10 0.68 2.48 9.22
CA LEU A 10 2.10 2.15 9.07
C LEU A 10 2.32 0.65 9.10
N ILE A 11 1.63 -0.08 9.99
CA ILE A 11 1.66 -1.55 10.01
C ILE A 11 1.14 -2.12 8.70
N ILE A 12 -0.01 -1.63 8.21
CA ILE A 12 -0.57 -2.08 6.92
C ILE A 12 0.39 -1.78 5.77
N LEU A 13 0.98 -0.58 5.75
CA LEU A 13 1.94 -0.19 4.70
C LEU A 13 3.18 -1.09 4.70
N VAL A 14 3.72 -1.42 5.88
CA VAL A 14 4.86 -2.33 6.00
C VAL A 14 4.49 -3.74 5.58
N VAL A 15 3.35 -4.27 6.02
CA VAL A 15 2.90 -5.63 5.69
C VAL A 15 2.63 -5.75 4.19
N VAL A 16 1.85 -4.83 3.62
CA VAL A 16 1.51 -4.81 2.20
C VAL A 16 2.76 -4.55 1.37
N GLY A 17 3.61 -3.60 1.76
CA GLY A 17 4.88 -3.31 1.08
C GLY A 17 5.85 -4.49 1.10
N ALA A 18 5.93 -5.22 2.21
CA ALA A 18 6.74 -6.44 2.31
C ALA A 18 6.18 -7.57 1.46
N PHE A 19 4.85 -7.76 1.41
CA PHE A 19 4.22 -8.78 0.60
C PHE A 19 4.41 -8.51 -0.90
N VAL A 20 4.16 -7.27 -1.31
CA VAL A 20 4.38 -6.81 -2.69
C VAL A 20 5.86 -6.87 -3.05
N GLY A 21 6.75 -6.42 -2.17
CA GLY A 21 8.19 -6.46 -2.39
C GLY A 21 8.73 -7.88 -2.48
N TYR A 22 8.24 -8.79 -1.62
CA TYR A 22 8.58 -10.21 -1.66
C TYR A 22 8.18 -10.84 -3.00
N ASP A 23 6.94 -10.63 -3.43
CA ASP A 23 6.45 -11.13 -4.73
C ASP A 23 7.23 -10.53 -5.91
N LEU A 24 7.51 -9.22 -5.85
CA LEU A 24 8.20 -8.50 -6.92
C LEU A 24 9.68 -8.89 -7.04
N VAL A 25 10.35 -9.15 -5.92
CA VAL A 25 11.79 -9.50 -5.88
C VAL A 25 12.03 -10.99 -6.11
N LEU A 26 11.23 -11.88 -5.52
CA LEU A 26 11.49 -13.33 -5.56
C LEU A 26 10.79 -14.06 -6.69
N TYR A 27 9.58 -13.64 -7.07
CA TYR A 27 8.86 -14.22 -8.20
C TYR A 27 9.07 -13.44 -9.51
N GLY A 28 9.68 -12.27 -9.42
CA GLY A 28 10.08 -11.47 -10.58
C GLY A 28 8.91 -11.02 -11.45
N VAL A 29 9.24 -10.36 -12.55
CA VAL A 29 8.34 -9.68 -13.49
C VAL A 29 7.34 -10.62 -14.21
N SER A 30 7.26 -11.90 -13.85
CA SER A 30 6.24 -12.82 -14.38
C SER A 30 4.82 -12.52 -13.87
N ILE A 31 4.67 -11.84 -12.73
CA ILE A 31 3.36 -11.41 -12.20
C ILE A 31 2.83 -10.19 -12.98
N PHE A 32 3.73 -9.34 -13.47
CA PHE A 32 3.39 -8.13 -14.23
C PHE A 32 3.05 -8.40 -15.69
N ASP A 33 3.29 -9.61 -16.19
CA ASP A 33 2.87 -10.06 -17.52
C ASP A 33 1.33 -10.10 -17.62
N ASN A 34 0.65 -10.33 -16.49
CA ASN A 34 -0.79 -10.23 -16.42
C ASN A 34 -1.23 -8.79 -16.14
N LYS A 35 -1.73 -8.13 -17.19
CA LYS A 35 -2.25 -6.75 -17.17
C LYS A 35 -3.16 -6.45 -15.98
N TYR A 36 -4.01 -7.41 -15.56
CA TYR A 36 -4.93 -7.21 -14.44
C TYR A 36 -4.21 -7.12 -13.10
N ILE A 37 -3.13 -7.89 -12.92
CA ILE A 37 -2.38 -7.89 -11.66
C ILE A 37 -1.62 -6.57 -11.50
N THR A 38 -1.00 -6.07 -12.58
CA THR A 38 -0.33 -4.76 -12.59
C THR A 38 -1.29 -3.62 -12.28
N ILE A 39 -2.51 -3.66 -12.85
CA ILE A 39 -3.55 -2.65 -12.58
C ILE A 39 -4.03 -2.75 -11.13
N SER A 40 -4.30 -3.95 -10.63
CA SER A 40 -4.72 -4.14 -9.23
C SER A 40 -3.66 -3.67 -8.24
N LEU A 41 -2.37 -3.95 -8.51
CA LEU A 41 -1.26 -3.51 -7.66
C LEU A 41 -1.11 -1.99 -7.65
N SER A 42 -1.19 -1.34 -8.81
CA SER A 42 -1.10 0.12 -8.91
C SER A 42 -2.29 0.82 -8.25
N LEU A 43 -3.51 0.30 -8.42
CA LEU A 43 -4.69 0.79 -7.70
C LEU A 43 -4.57 0.60 -6.19
N MET A 44 -4.00 -0.51 -5.73
CA MET A 44 -3.75 -0.75 -4.32
C MET A 44 -2.77 0.27 -3.73
N VAL A 45 -1.66 0.55 -4.42
CA VAL A 45 -0.69 1.57 -3.99
C VAL A 45 -1.36 2.95 -3.93
N LEU A 46 -2.14 3.31 -4.94
CA LEU A 46 -2.91 4.56 -4.97
C LEU A 46 -3.87 4.68 -3.79
N LEU A 47 -4.62 3.61 -3.48
CA LEU A 47 -5.54 3.56 -2.35
C LEU A 47 -4.81 3.79 -1.01
N VAL A 48 -3.68 3.11 -0.80
CA VAL A 48 -2.88 3.23 0.43
C VAL A 48 -2.39 4.68 0.60
N ILE A 49 -1.90 5.30 -0.48
CA ILE A 49 -1.45 6.69 -0.46
C ILE A 49 -2.61 7.65 -0.17
N SER A 50 -3.77 7.46 -0.83
CA SER A 50 -4.94 8.30 -0.60
C SER A 50 -5.44 8.22 0.85
N LEU A 51 -5.51 7.02 1.42
CA LEU A 51 -5.85 6.84 2.83
C LEU A 51 -4.84 7.55 3.73
N PHE A 52 -3.54 7.45 3.43
CA PHE A 52 -2.50 8.10 4.22
C PHE A 52 -2.67 9.63 4.22
N VAL A 53 -2.95 10.21 3.06
CA VAL A 53 -3.20 11.64 2.92
C VAL A 53 -4.44 12.08 3.69
N ILE A 54 -5.56 11.34 3.59
CA ILE A 54 -6.81 11.66 4.30
C ILE A 54 -6.60 11.66 5.81
N VAL A 55 -5.93 10.63 6.34
CA VAL A 55 -5.67 10.56 7.79
C VAL A 55 -4.76 11.72 8.22
N LYS A 56 -3.74 12.04 7.44
CA LYS A 56 -2.85 13.15 7.75
C LYS A 56 -3.57 14.51 7.71
N LEU A 57 -4.49 14.72 6.77
CA LEU A 57 -5.32 15.93 6.73
C LEU A 57 -6.26 16.04 7.93
N ILE A 58 -6.84 14.93 8.39
CA ILE A 58 -7.68 14.88 9.61
C ILE A 58 -6.86 15.15 10.89
N GLU A 59 -5.54 14.93 10.87
CA GLU A 59 -4.68 15.25 12.02
C GLU A 59 -4.18 16.68 12.07
N ASP A 60 -3.91 17.27 10.90
CA ASP A 60 -3.41 18.64 10.80
C ASP A 60 -4.53 19.68 10.99
N ASP A 61 -5.80 19.30 10.80
CA ASP A 61 -7.01 20.10 11.05
C ASP A 61 -7.61 19.81 12.45
#